data_AF-A0AAU9FXE6-F1
#
_entry.id   AF-A0AAU9FXE6-F1
#
_cell.length_a   1.000
_cell.length_b   1.000
_cell.length_c   1.000
_cell.angle_alpha   90.00
_cell.angle_beta   90.00
_cell.angle_gamma   90.00
#
_symmetry.space_group_name_H-M   'P 1'
#
loop_
_entity.id
_entity.type
_entity.pdbx_description
1 polymer ?
#
loop_
_entity_poly.entity_id
_entity_poly.type
_entity_poly.pdbx_seq_one_letter_code
_entity_poly.pdbx_strand_id
1 'polypeptide(L)'
;MPKTDGSPILVSDDSEEPQVSAQSTVGTPIPKGTSLQCKKPETFVSAEEEEDARHTARKPKEPVLSGEIDVDKMPADLLHVRPAMKCLTELQEIDMENENKLVQQCHQIRKSLTLCSVDVDRAQRALDVIRDLDLTKMMLLRNPECLEAVHGLTKYIGNLSRWKMDKSEEESFKEAAQNIRENASFLYEHLQELFDFDDDEDFMDAFHEEVAIFERITRKVDKHLRAIMDEQEYDTMRNK
;
A
#
# COMPACT_ATOMS: atom_id res chain seq x y z
N MET A 1 40.83 54.96 17.13
CA MET A 1 39.70 55.53 17.91
C MET A 1 38.63 55.96 16.91
N PRO A 2 37.33 55.70 17.13
CA PRO A 2 36.65 55.43 18.40
C PRO A 2 36.14 53.99 18.57
N LYS A 3 35.77 53.72 19.82
CA LYS A 3 35.20 52.52 20.42
C LYS A 3 33.67 52.52 20.22
N THR A 4 33.01 51.37 20.33
CA THR A 4 31.96 51.18 21.36
C THR A 4 31.49 49.73 21.41
N ASP A 5 31.59 49.21 22.63
CA ASP A 5 30.98 48.01 23.21
C ASP A 5 29.47 47.93 23.03
N GLY A 6 28.95 46.71 23.24
CA GLY A 6 27.86 46.56 24.20
C GLY A 6 26.65 45.77 23.71
N SER A 7 26.69 44.46 23.90
CA SER A 7 25.46 43.73 24.24
C SER A 7 24.86 44.31 25.52
N PRO A 8 23.53 44.20 25.69
CA PRO A 8 23.08 43.38 26.80
C PRO A 8 21.95 42.42 26.40
N ILE A 9 22.18 41.16 26.75
CA ILE A 9 21.16 40.12 26.86
C ILE A 9 20.31 40.48 28.08
N LEU A 10 19.03 40.76 27.85
CA LEU A 10 18.05 40.96 28.91
C LEU A 10 17.52 39.60 29.36
N VAL A 11 17.92 39.26 30.58
CA VAL A 11 17.32 38.27 31.47
C VAL A 11 15.94 38.80 31.88
N SER A 12 14.92 37.93 31.89
CA SER A 12 13.68 38.18 32.61
C SER A 12 13.11 36.87 33.14
N ASP A 13 13.30 36.72 34.45
CA ASP A 13 12.37 36.20 35.45
C ASP A 13 11.65 34.86 35.23
N ASP A 14 12.30 33.87 35.82
CA ASP A 14 11.77 32.90 36.78
C ASP A 14 10.61 33.43 37.66
N SER A 15 9.49 32.73 37.63
CA SER A 15 8.50 32.71 38.71
C SER A 15 7.82 31.34 38.68
N GLU A 16 8.51 30.35 39.23
CA GLU A 16 7.90 29.13 39.78
C GLU A 16 7.25 29.45 41.12
N GLU A 17 5.96 29.13 41.28
CA GLU A 17 5.49 28.28 42.37
C GLU A 17 4.19 27.55 41.98
N PRO A 18 3.94 26.38 42.57
CA PRO A 18 3.24 25.26 41.94
C PRO A 18 1.75 25.25 42.28
N GLN A 19 0.94 24.43 41.59
CA GLN A 19 -0.10 23.61 42.22
C GLN A 19 -0.70 22.55 41.28
N VAL A 20 -0.54 21.30 41.73
CA VAL A 20 -1.50 20.18 41.72
C VAL A 20 -1.68 19.37 40.42
N SER A 21 -1.14 18.17 40.55
CA SER A 21 -1.23 16.98 39.73
C SER A 21 -2.65 16.43 39.55
N ALA A 22 -3.04 16.18 38.30
CA ALA A 22 -3.98 15.14 37.94
C ALA A 22 -3.49 14.46 36.65
N GLN A 23 -3.12 13.19 36.78
CA GLN A 23 -2.70 12.34 35.68
C GLN A 23 -3.88 12.15 34.72
N SER A 24 -3.74 12.55 33.45
CA SER A 24 -4.67 12.19 32.39
C SER A 24 -4.00 11.17 31.47
N THR A 25 -4.42 9.92 31.64
CA THR A 25 -4.01 8.76 30.88
C THR A 25 -4.60 8.79 29.47
N VAL A 26 -3.71 8.74 28.48
CA VAL A 26 -3.83 8.07 27.17
C VAL A 26 -5.27 7.83 26.67
N GLY A 27 -5.78 8.77 25.87
CA GLY A 27 -6.96 8.54 25.04
C GLY A 27 -6.59 7.71 23.81
N THR A 28 -7.02 6.45 23.77
CA THR A 28 -7.04 5.65 22.53
C THR A 28 -8.27 6.07 21.70
N PRO A 29 -8.16 6.35 20.40
CA PRO A 29 -9.32 6.67 19.58
C PRO A 29 -10.21 5.43 19.42
N ILE A 30 -11.48 5.55 19.81
CA ILE A 30 -12.51 4.54 19.59
C ILE A 30 -12.73 4.39 18.07
N PRO A 31 -12.65 3.17 17.49
CA PRO A 31 -12.92 2.96 16.07
C PRO A 31 -14.41 3.19 15.80
N LYS A 32 -14.70 4.22 14.99
CA LYS A 32 -16.02 4.50 14.46
C LYS A 32 -16.40 3.38 13.48
N GLY A 33 -17.38 2.54 13.82
CA GLY A 33 -17.90 1.60 12.81
C GLY A 33 -18.71 0.38 13.25
N THR A 34 -19.48 0.41 14.35
CA THR A 34 -20.48 -0.64 14.59
C THR A 34 -21.85 -0.18 14.10
N SER A 35 -22.23 -0.57 12.88
CA SER A 35 -23.58 -0.35 12.38
C SER A 35 -24.52 -1.45 12.91
N LEU A 36 -25.25 -1.15 13.98
CA LEU A 36 -26.37 -1.99 14.43
C LEU A 36 -27.51 -1.90 13.40
N GLN A 37 -27.69 -2.95 12.60
CA GLN A 37 -28.89 -3.09 11.77
C GLN A 37 -29.99 -3.78 12.57
N CYS A 38 -30.82 -3.00 13.25
CA CYS A 38 -32.10 -3.50 13.76
C CYS A 38 -33.05 -3.70 12.57
N LYS A 39 -33.45 -4.95 12.30
CA LYS A 39 -34.53 -5.22 11.33
C LYS A 39 -35.82 -4.59 11.86
N LYS A 40 -36.29 -3.53 11.19
CA LYS A 40 -37.56 -2.87 11.50
C LYS A 40 -38.71 -3.80 11.02
N PRO A 41 -39.66 -4.19 11.88
CA PRO A 41 -40.84 -4.93 11.42
C PRO A 41 -41.70 -4.03 10.52
N GLU A 42 -42.29 -4.61 9.47
CA GLU A 42 -43.00 -3.86 8.42
C GLU A 42 -44.38 -3.32 8.86
N THR A 43 -44.97 -3.80 9.96
CA THR A 43 -46.18 -3.22 10.56
C THR A 43 -46.20 -3.43 12.08
N PHE A 44 -46.74 -2.44 12.81
CA PHE A 44 -47.00 -2.51 14.25
C PHE A 44 -48.51 -2.68 14.47
N VAL A 45 -48.92 -3.54 15.41
CA VAL A 45 -50.34 -3.88 15.63
C VAL A 45 -51.02 -2.88 16.58
N SER A 46 -50.25 -2.08 17.34
CA SER A 46 -50.78 -1.00 18.21
C SER A 46 -49.73 0.08 18.51
N ALA A 47 -50.19 1.30 18.83
CA ALA A 47 -49.34 2.44 19.20
C ALA A 47 -48.51 2.20 20.48
N GLU A 48 -49.01 1.39 21.41
CA GLU A 48 -48.30 1.01 22.63
C GLU A 48 -47.13 0.03 22.34
N GLU A 49 -47.26 -0.79 21.30
CA GLU A 49 -46.21 -1.72 20.84
C GLU A 49 -45.10 -0.98 20.06
N GLU A 50 -45.43 0.13 19.40
CA GLU A 50 -44.45 1.03 18.77
C GLU A 50 -43.65 1.82 19.82
N GLU A 51 -44.27 2.25 20.92
CA GLU A 51 -43.60 2.98 22.00
C GLU A 51 -42.68 2.06 22.82
N ASP A 52 -43.08 0.83 23.11
CA ASP A 52 -42.25 -0.15 23.81
C ASP A 52 -41.04 -0.58 22.96
N ALA A 53 -41.21 -0.71 21.63
CA ALA A 53 -40.13 -0.93 20.67
C ALA A 53 -39.14 0.25 20.58
N ARG A 54 -39.62 1.50 20.70
CA ARG A 54 -38.75 2.70 20.80
C ARG A 54 -38.00 2.73 22.14
N HIS A 55 -38.62 2.26 23.21
CA HIS A 55 -38.01 2.25 24.54
C HIS A 55 -36.95 1.15 24.71
N THR A 56 -37.16 -0.02 24.08
CA THR A 56 -36.16 -1.10 24.01
C THR A 56 -35.03 -0.79 23.03
N ALA A 57 -35.28 -0.09 21.92
CA ALA A 57 -34.23 0.34 20.99
C ALA A 57 -33.33 1.47 21.52
N ARG A 58 -33.79 2.24 22.52
CA ARG A 58 -32.98 3.28 23.20
C ARG A 58 -32.05 2.72 24.28
N LYS A 59 -32.39 1.58 24.90
CA LYS A 59 -31.66 1.03 26.05
C LYS A 59 -30.26 0.41 25.80
N PRO A 60 -29.82 0.00 24.59
CA PRO A 60 -28.47 -0.51 24.43
C PRO A 60 -27.46 0.55 23.97
N LYS A 61 -27.88 1.79 23.66
CA LYS A 61 -26.94 2.83 23.17
C LYS A 61 -26.08 3.45 24.25
N GLU A 62 -26.59 3.57 25.48
CA GLU A 62 -25.85 4.17 26.59
C GLU A 62 -24.76 3.26 27.19
N PRO A 63 -25.01 1.98 27.52
CA PRO A 63 -23.99 1.16 28.18
C PRO A 63 -22.84 0.72 27.25
N VAL A 64 -23.05 0.71 25.92
CA VAL A 64 -21.99 0.38 24.94
C VAL A 64 -20.96 1.51 24.81
N LEU A 65 -21.35 2.76 25.06
CA LEU A 65 -20.44 3.91 25.04
C LEU A 65 -19.70 4.12 26.37
N SER A 66 -20.15 3.47 27.45
CA SER A 66 -19.56 3.60 28.80
C SER A 66 -18.67 2.44 29.24
N GLY A 67 -18.51 1.37 28.44
CA GLY A 67 -17.50 0.34 28.68
C GLY A 67 -17.78 -0.63 29.85
N GLU A 68 -19.04 -0.80 30.28
CA GLU A 68 -19.40 -1.70 31.40
C GLU A 68 -19.90 -3.09 30.97
N ILE A 69 -19.60 -3.54 29.76
CA ILE A 69 -20.00 -4.87 29.29
C ILE A 69 -18.76 -5.75 29.12
N ASP A 70 -18.62 -6.73 30.01
CA ASP A 70 -17.64 -7.80 29.95
C ASP A 70 -18.01 -8.78 28.82
N VAL A 71 -17.16 -8.86 27.81
CA VAL A 71 -17.42 -9.52 26.52
C VAL A 71 -17.55 -11.05 26.67
N ASP A 72 -17.05 -11.61 27.79
CA ASP A 72 -17.01 -13.04 28.07
C ASP A 72 -18.36 -13.63 28.53
N LYS A 73 -19.42 -12.82 28.68
CA LYS A 73 -20.74 -13.27 29.17
C LYS A 73 -21.87 -13.29 28.14
N MET A 74 -21.61 -13.06 26.85
CA MET A 74 -22.65 -13.14 25.82
C MET A 74 -22.89 -14.58 25.32
N PRO A 75 -24.15 -14.96 25.03
CA PRO A 75 -24.49 -16.29 24.52
C PRO A 75 -23.89 -16.52 23.12
N ALA A 76 -23.31 -17.70 22.92
CA ALA A 76 -22.51 -18.09 21.76
C ALA A 76 -23.27 -18.09 20.40
N ASP A 77 -24.60 -18.04 20.41
CA ASP A 77 -25.44 -18.17 19.20
C ASP A 77 -25.48 -16.92 18.31
N LEU A 78 -24.81 -15.82 18.68
CA LEU A 78 -24.75 -14.58 17.89
C LEU A 78 -23.38 -14.30 17.26
N LEU A 79 -22.37 -15.13 17.53
CA LEU A 79 -21.06 -14.99 16.90
C LEU A 79 -21.04 -15.70 15.55
N HIS A 80 -21.69 -15.10 14.56
CA HIS A 80 -21.14 -15.20 13.22
C HIS A 80 -19.84 -14.38 13.24
N VAL A 81 -18.72 -15.03 13.58
CA VAL A 81 -17.39 -14.46 13.44
C VAL A 81 -17.21 -14.20 11.95
N ARG A 82 -17.65 -13.03 11.47
CA ARG A 82 -17.08 -12.46 10.27
C ARG A 82 -15.59 -12.40 10.55
N PRO A 83 -14.72 -12.91 9.66
CA PRO A 83 -13.29 -12.69 9.84
C PRO A 83 -13.13 -11.20 10.05
N ALA A 84 -12.61 -10.81 11.22
CA ALA A 84 -12.26 -9.43 11.47
C ALA A 84 -11.36 -9.04 10.30
N MET A 85 -11.81 -8.08 9.46
CA MET A 85 -10.88 -7.42 8.55
C MET A 85 -9.74 -6.97 9.44
N LYS A 86 -8.54 -7.53 9.23
CA LYS A 86 -7.34 -7.01 9.88
C LYS A 86 -7.34 -5.51 9.59
N CYS A 87 -7.36 -4.70 10.64
CA CYS A 87 -7.22 -3.26 10.49
C CYS A 87 -5.86 -3.03 9.82
N LEU A 88 -5.85 -2.43 8.64
CA LEU A 88 -4.61 -2.17 7.92
C LEU A 88 -3.76 -1.22 8.73
N THR A 89 -2.46 -1.50 8.80
CA THR A 89 -1.51 -0.55 9.37
C THR A 89 -1.25 0.57 8.37
N GLU A 90 -0.87 1.76 8.84
CA GLU A 90 -0.50 2.89 7.98
C GLU A 90 0.55 2.51 6.91
N LEU A 91 1.53 1.67 7.28
CA LEU A 91 2.52 1.13 6.36
C LEU A 91 1.92 0.22 5.26
N GLN A 92 0.91 -0.58 5.60
CA GLN A 92 0.25 -1.47 4.62
C GLN A 92 -0.59 -0.65 3.62
N GLU A 93 -1.17 0.47 4.06
CA GLU A 93 -1.87 1.38 3.16
C GLU A 93 -0.91 2.01 2.15
N ILE A 94 0.26 2.48 2.61
CA ILE A 94 1.32 3.03 1.74
C ILE A 94 1.81 1.97 0.75
N ASP A 95 2.06 0.75 1.20
CA ASP A 95 2.50 -0.37 0.36
C ASP A 95 1.49 -0.65 -0.77
N MET A 96 0.19 -0.70 -0.43
CA MET A 96 -0.85 -0.88 -1.43
C MET A 96 -0.93 0.30 -2.42
N GLU A 97 -0.70 1.53 -1.97
CA GLU A 97 -0.63 2.68 -2.89
C GLU A 97 0.55 2.57 -3.85
N ASN A 98 1.72 2.17 -3.36
CA ASN A 98 2.91 1.96 -4.19
C ASN A 98 2.69 0.82 -5.18
N GLU A 99 2.12 -0.31 -4.74
CA GLU A 99 1.79 -1.45 -5.61
C GLU A 99 0.81 -1.04 -6.72
N ASN A 100 -0.24 -0.28 -6.38
CA ASN A 100 -1.17 0.23 -7.37
C ASN A 100 -0.49 1.18 -8.38
N LYS A 101 0.40 2.07 -7.91
CA LYS A 101 1.18 2.96 -8.79
C LYS A 101 2.10 2.16 -9.70
N LEU A 102 2.78 1.13 -9.19
CA LEU A 102 3.64 0.24 -9.97
C LEU A 102 2.87 -0.39 -11.15
N VAL A 103 1.74 -1.03 -10.86
CA VAL A 103 0.89 -1.67 -11.89
C VAL A 103 0.41 -0.66 -12.92
N GLN A 104 0.00 0.54 -12.47
CA GLN A 104 -0.43 1.61 -13.37
C GLN A 104 0.71 2.07 -14.28
N GLN A 105 1.91 2.33 -13.76
CA GLN A 105 3.04 2.78 -14.58
C GLN A 105 3.52 1.70 -15.55
N CYS A 106 3.57 0.43 -15.13
CA CYS A 106 3.89 -0.68 -16.03
C CYS A 106 2.88 -0.78 -17.19
N HIS A 107 1.60 -0.52 -16.91
CA HIS A 107 0.59 -0.41 -17.96
C HIS A 107 0.81 0.80 -18.87
N GLN A 108 1.23 1.94 -18.33
CA GLN A 108 1.57 3.12 -19.14
C GLN A 108 2.73 2.84 -20.09
N ILE A 109 3.79 2.19 -19.61
CA ILE A 109 4.94 1.77 -20.42
C ILE A 109 4.49 0.89 -21.59
N ARG A 110 3.70 -0.16 -21.32
CA ARG A 110 3.20 -1.07 -22.37
C ARG A 110 2.33 -0.34 -23.40
N LYS A 111 1.60 0.69 -22.98
CA LYS A 111 0.75 1.52 -23.86
C LYS A 111 1.54 2.58 -24.62
N SER A 112 2.64 3.08 -24.07
CA SER A 112 3.45 4.12 -24.72
C SER A 112 4.41 3.55 -25.74
N LEU A 113 4.78 2.27 -25.64
CA LEU A 113 5.74 1.61 -26.52
C LEU A 113 5.08 0.54 -27.41
N THR A 114 4.03 0.92 -28.15
CA THR A 114 3.32 0.00 -29.03
C THR A 114 3.91 -0.05 -30.44
N LEU A 115 3.54 -1.06 -31.23
CA LEU A 115 3.97 -1.18 -32.63
C LEU A 115 3.51 0.00 -33.51
N CYS A 116 2.37 0.62 -33.17
CA CYS A 116 1.70 1.63 -34.00
C CYS A 116 1.97 3.07 -33.54
N SER A 117 2.31 3.27 -32.27
CA SER A 117 2.54 4.59 -31.68
C SER A 117 3.58 4.45 -30.59
N VAL A 118 4.57 5.34 -30.64
CA VAL A 118 5.60 5.44 -29.62
C VAL A 118 5.67 6.83 -29.02
N ASP A 119 5.57 6.84 -27.69
CA ASP A 119 5.71 8.01 -26.84
C ASP A 119 6.82 7.71 -25.84
N VAL A 120 8.06 8.04 -26.24
CA VAL A 120 9.27 7.78 -25.45
C VAL A 120 9.23 8.57 -24.15
N ASP A 121 8.82 9.85 -24.19
CA ASP A 121 8.80 10.71 -23.02
C ASP A 121 7.86 10.18 -21.95
N ARG A 122 6.72 9.61 -22.35
CA ARG A 122 5.78 8.97 -21.41
C ARG A 122 6.36 7.70 -20.82
N ALA A 123 7.08 6.90 -21.61
CA ALA A 123 7.76 5.71 -21.09
C ALA A 123 8.84 6.07 -20.06
N GLN A 124 9.64 7.10 -20.36
CA GLN A 124 10.68 7.60 -19.46
C GLN A 124 10.10 8.12 -18.15
N ARG A 125 9.08 8.99 -18.20
CA ARG A 125 8.39 9.47 -16.99
C ARG A 125 7.81 8.33 -16.16
N ALA A 126 7.25 7.30 -16.81
CA ALA A 126 6.72 6.15 -16.10
C ALA A 126 7.83 5.35 -15.40
N LEU A 127 9.00 5.19 -16.04
CA LEU A 127 10.18 4.56 -15.41
C LEU A 127 10.70 5.38 -14.22
N ASP A 128 10.78 6.70 -14.35
CA ASP A 128 11.21 7.58 -13.25
C ASP A 128 10.28 7.46 -12.05
N VAL A 129 8.96 7.44 -12.28
CA VAL A 129 7.99 7.25 -11.21
C VAL A 129 8.17 5.89 -10.53
N ILE A 130 8.41 4.81 -11.30
CA ILE A 130 8.63 3.48 -10.71
C ILE A 130 9.89 3.46 -9.83
N ARG A 131 10.97 4.11 -10.28
CA ARG A 131 12.23 4.22 -9.51
C ARG A 131 12.04 4.94 -8.17
N ASP A 132 11.13 5.91 -8.13
CA ASP A 132 10.87 6.69 -6.91
C ASP A 132 9.90 5.98 -5.94
N LEU A 133 9.34 4.82 -6.31
CA LEU A 133 8.49 4.01 -5.42
C LEU A 133 9.35 3.17 -4.47
N ASP A 134 8.92 3.09 -3.22
CA ASP A 134 9.46 2.12 -2.27
C ASP A 134 8.78 0.78 -2.53
N LEU A 135 9.47 -0.10 -3.25
CA LEU A 135 8.97 -1.39 -3.71
C LEU A 135 9.48 -2.51 -2.83
N THR A 136 8.57 -3.42 -2.46
CA THR A 136 8.92 -4.62 -1.71
C THR A 136 8.86 -5.85 -2.60
N LYS A 137 9.64 -6.88 -2.25
CA LYS A 137 9.62 -8.20 -2.88
C LYS A 137 8.21 -8.77 -3.04
N MET A 138 7.36 -8.58 -2.03
CA MET A 138 5.98 -9.04 -2.04
C MET A 138 5.13 -8.40 -3.15
N MET A 139 5.34 -7.12 -3.46
CA MET A 139 4.63 -6.44 -4.56
C MET A 139 5.00 -7.04 -5.91
N LEU A 140 6.27 -7.39 -6.12
CA LEU A 140 6.76 -7.98 -7.36
C LEU A 140 6.28 -9.43 -7.53
N LEU A 141 6.28 -10.24 -6.46
CA LEU A 141 5.72 -11.60 -6.50
C LEU A 141 4.21 -11.62 -6.78
N ARG A 142 3.49 -10.58 -6.36
CA ARG A 142 2.06 -10.41 -6.68
C ARG A 142 1.80 -9.96 -8.11
N ASN A 143 2.72 -9.18 -8.69
CA ASN A 143 2.58 -8.59 -10.02
C ASN A 143 3.82 -8.88 -10.88
N PRO A 144 4.10 -10.15 -11.21
CA PRO A 144 5.33 -10.55 -11.90
C PRO A 144 5.47 -9.90 -13.28
N GLU A 145 4.35 -9.56 -13.94
CA GLU A 145 4.35 -8.91 -15.24
C GLU A 145 4.96 -7.50 -15.21
N CYS A 146 5.07 -6.87 -14.04
CA CYS A 146 5.72 -5.58 -13.87
C CYS A 146 7.24 -5.72 -13.99
N LEU A 147 7.82 -6.72 -13.33
CA LEU A 147 9.26 -7.00 -13.42
C LEU A 147 9.65 -7.43 -14.84
N GLU A 148 8.84 -8.28 -15.46
CA GLU A 148 9.03 -8.69 -16.86
C GLU A 148 8.98 -7.50 -17.82
N ALA A 149 8.07 -6.55 -17.59
CA ALA A 149 7.97 -5.35 -18.41
C ALA A 149 9.25 -4.50 -18.30
N VAL A 150 9.77 -4.30 -17.09
CA VAL A 150 11.03 -3.58 -16.86
C VAL A 150 12.21 -4.33 -17.48
N HIS A 151 12.33 -5.64 -17.27
CA HIS A 151 13.37 -6.46 -17.88
C HIS A 151 13.32 -6.40 -19.42
N GLY A 152 12.13 -6.45 -20.01
CA GLY A 152 11.96 -6.31 -21.47
C GLY A 152 12.47 -4.97 -22.02
N LEU A 153 12.38 -3.89 -21.22
CA LEU A 153 12.87 -2.57 -21.62
C LEU A 153 14.39 -2.48 -21.69
N THR A 154 15.14 -3.29 -20.93
CA THR A 154 16.61 -3.34 -21.00
C THR A 154 17.12 -3.69 -22.42
N LYS A 155 16.30 -4.40 -23.20
CA LYS A 155 16.57 -4.83 -24.57
C LYS A 155 15.78 -4.02 -25.61
N TYR A 156 15.19 -2.88 -25.22
CA TYR A 156 14.34 -2.10 -26.10
C TYR A 156 15.11 -1.43 -27.25
N ILE A 157 14.73 -1.75 -28.48
CA ILE A 157 15.29 -1.17 -29.71
C ILE A 157 14.21 -0.42 -30.51
N GLY A 158 12.93 -0.67 -30.24
CA GLY A 158 11.82 -0.17 -31.04
C GLY A 158 11.68 -0.86 -32.41
N ASN A 159 10.75 -0.37 -33.24
CA ASN A 159 10.45 -0.93 -34.56
C ASN A 159 10.84 0.03 -35.69
N LEU A 160 12.11 0.43 -35.70
CA LEU A 160 12.67 1.37 -36.68
C LEU A 160 12.42 0.96 -38.14
N SER A 161 12.40 -0.35 -38.44
CA SER A 161 12.13 -0.83 -39.80
C SER A 161 10.69 -0.59 -40.28
N ARG A 162 9.73 -0.43 -39.35
CA ARG A 162 8.32 -0.18 -39.64
C ARG A 162 7.95 1.29 -39.54
N TRP A 163 8.60 2.03 -38.66
CA TRP A 163 8.41 3.46 -38.53
C TRP A 163 9.24 4.15 -39.61
N LYS A 164 8.57 4.62 -40.66
CA LYS A 164 9.21 5.33 -41.78
C LYS A 164 9.65 6.74 -41.35
N MET A 165 10.57 6.79 -40.40
CA MET A 165 11.18 8.01 -39.86
C MET A 165 12.25 8.53 -40.82
N ASP A 166 12.51 9.83 -40.76
CA ASP A 166 13.69 10.38 -41.41
C ASP A 166 14.97 10.04 -40.63
N LYS A 167 16.14 10.35 -41.20
CA LYS A 167 17.43 10.03 -40.56
C LYS A 167 17.65 10.78 -39.24
N SER A 168 17.12 11.99 -39.12
CA SER A 168 17.29 12.81 -37.92
C SER A 168 16.39 12.28 -36.80
N GLU A 169 15.14 11.96 -37.12
CA GLU A 169 14.17 11.33 -36.22
C GLU A 169 14.64 9.94 -35.77
N GLU A 170 15.24 9.15 -36.67
CA GLU A 170 15.81 7.85 -36.34
C GLU A 170 16.98 7.98 -35.35
N GLU A 171 17.86 8.96 -35.53
CA GLU A 171 18.99 9.21 -34.63
C GLU A 171 18.51 9.67 -33.25
N SER A 172 17.59 10.64 -33.18
CA SER A 172 16.98 11.07 -31.92
C SER A 172 16.23 9.94 -31.22
N PHE A 173 15.53 9.09 -31.97
CA PHE A 173 14.86 7.93 -31.39
C PHE A 173 15.86 6.93 -30.81
N LYS A 174 16.98 6.65 -31.49
CA LYS A 174 18.01 5.73 -31.00
C LYS A 174 18.61 6.20 -29.69
N GLU A 175 18.89 7.49 -29.56
CA GLU A 175 19.35 8.11 -28.31
C GLU A 175 18.31 7.93 -27.21
N ALA A 176 17.04 8.26 -27.49
CA ALA A 176 15.97 8.13 -26.51
C ALA A 176 15.71 6.67 -26.08
N ALA A 177 15.80 5.72 -27.01
CA ALA A 177 15.70 4.29 -26.75
C ALA A 177 16.91 3.75 -25.95
N GLN A 178 18.10 4.31 -26.17
CA GLN A 178 19.26 4.02 -25.32
C GLN A 178 19.03 4.48 -23.89
N ASN A 179 18.53 5.71 -23.69
CA ASN A 179 18.21 6.23 -22.35
C ASN A 179 17.16 5.36 -21.64
N ILE A 180 16.14 4.87 -22.36
CA ILE A 180 15.16 3.91 -21.80
C ILE A 180 15.88 2.64 -21.31
N ARG A 181 16.79 2.07 -22.13
CA ARG A 181 17.51 0.84 -21.76
C ARG A 181 18.39 1.04 -20.53
N GLU A 182 19.13 2.15 -20.48
CA GLU A 182 20.01 2.47 -19.35
C GLU A 182 19.19 2.64 -18.05
N ASN A 183 18.13 3.45 -18.09
CA ASN A 183 17.26 3.65 -16.93
C ASN A 183 16.55 2.36 -16.50
N ALA A 184 16.09 1.56 -17.45
CA ALA A 184 15.46 0.28 -17.15
C ALA A 184 16.45 -0.73 -16.58
N SER A 185 17.71 -0.71 -17.02
CA SER A 185 18.76 -1.60 -16.50
C SER A 185 19.09 -1.25 -15.05
N PHE A 186 19.27 0.04 -14.75
CA PHE A 186 19.50 0.50 -13.38
C PHE A 186 18.31 0.15 -12.45
N LEU A 187 17.08 0.39 -12.92
CA LEU A 187 15.90 0.01 -12.18
C LEU A 187 15.83 -1.51 -11.97
N TYR A 188 16.11 -2.29 -13.03
CA TYR A 188 16.08 -3.74 -12.95
C TYR A 188 17.10 -4.27 -11.93
N GLU A 189 18.35 -3.79 -11.95
CA GLU A 189 19.37 -4.12 -10.95
C GLU A 189 18.87 -3.84 -9.52
N HIS A 190 18.24 -2.68 -9.29
CA HIS A 190 17.66 -2.36 -7.99
C HIS A 190 16.51 -3.30 -7.59
N LEU A 191 15.68 -3.74 -8.54
CA LEU A 191 14.64 -4.74 -8.26
C LEU A 191 15.24 -6.12 -7.98
N GLN A 192 16.40 -6.43 -8.54
CA GLN A 192 17.11 -7.68 -8.24
C GLN A 192 17.63 -7.69 -6.80
N GLU A 193 18.11 -6.56 -6.28
CA GLU A 193 18.57 -6.41 -4.89
C GLU A 193 17.48 -6.70 -3.85
N LEU A 194 16.20 -6.68 -4.23
CA LEU A 194 15.09 -7.05 -3.35
C LEU A 194 15.00 -8.57 -3.11
N PHE A 195 15.77 -9.38 -3.85
CA PHE A 195 15.79 -10.82 -3.75
C PHE A 195 17.19 -11.30 -3.37
N ASP A 196 17.25 -12.10 -2.31
CA ASP A 196 18.47 -12.80 -1.89
C ASP A 196 18.65 -14.12 -2.67
N PHE A 197 18.77 -14.04 -4.00
CA PHE A 197 19.07 -15.20 -4.84
C PHE A 197 20.58 -15.42 -4.95
N ASP A 198 20.98 -16.68 -5.16
CA ASP A 198 22.39 -17.03 -5.36
C ASP A 198 22.91 -16.49 -6.72
N ASP A 199 24.12 -15.93 -6.74
CA ASP A 199 24.73 -15.30 -7.93
C ASP A 199 24.99 -16.29 -9.10
N ASP A 200 24.89 -17.59 -8.85
CA ASP A 200 25.21 -18.65 -9.82
C ASP A 200 24.02 -18.99 -10.76
N GLU A 201 22.82 -18.45 -10.50
CA GLU A 201 21.60 -18.72 -11.27
C GLU A 201 21.12 -17.51 -12.09
N ASP A 202 20.39 -17.75 -13.20
CA ASP A 202 19.74 -16.66 -13.93
C ASP A 202 18.59 -16.10 -13.08
N PHE A 203 18.68 -14.80 -12.77
CA PHE A 203 17.70 -14.14 -11.91
C PHE A 203 16.26 -14.29 -12.39
N MET A 204 15.98 -14.22 -13.69
CA MET A 204 14.60 -14.31 -14.18
C MET A 204 14.04 -15.72 -13.97
N ASP A 205 14.87 -16.74 -14.22
CA ASP A 205 14.48 -18.13 -13.99
C ASP A 205 14.21 -18.38 -12.49
N ALA A 206 15.10 -17.91 -11.61
CA ALA A 206 14.92 -18.00 -10.15
C ALA A 206 13.67 -17.22 -9.67
N PHE A 207 13.46 -16.03 -10.22
CA PHE A 207 12.27 -15.22 -9.93
C PHE A 207 10.98 -15.93 -10.36
N HIS A 208 10.94 -16.51 -11.56
CA HIS A 208 9.77 -17.26 -12.04
C HIS A 208 9.49 -18.51 -11.20
N GLU A 209 10.53 -19.18 -10.71
CA GLU A 209 10.37 -20.27 -9.75
C GLU A 209 9.78 -19.79 -8.42
N GLU A 210 10.29 -18.69 -7.86
CA GLU A 210 9.77 -18.12 -6.63
C GLU A 210 8.32 -17.63 -6.79
N VAL A 211 7.95 -17.07 -7.94
CA VAL A 211 6.55 -16.73 -8.28
C VAL A 211 5.68 -17.99 -8.31
N ALA A 212 6.14 -19.08 -8.91
CA ALA A 212 5.40 -20.34 -8.95
C ALA A 212 5.23 -20.97 -7.54
N ILE A 213 6.23 -20.82 -6.67
CA ILE A 213 6.17 -21.20 -5.25
C ILE A 213 5.14 -20.33 -4.52
N PHE A 214 5.22 -19.01 -4.70
CA PHE A 214 4.28 -18.04 -4.14
C PHE A 214 2.83 -18.36 -4.51
N GLU A 215 2.54 -18.58 -5.80
CA GLU A 215 1.21 -18.95 -6.28
C GLU A 215 0.71 -20.27 -5.69
N ARG A 216 1.59 -21.26 -5.52
CA ARG A 216 1.25 -22.57 -4.97
C ARG A 216 0.86 -22.48 -3.49
N ILE A 217 1.65 -21.76 -2.70
CA ILE A 217 1.44 -21.55 -1.27
C ILE A 217 0.17 -20.72 -1.05
N THR A 218 0.01 -19.64 -1.81
CA THR A 218 -1.08 -18.68 -1.64
C THR A 218 -2.39 -19.10 -2.34
N ARG A 219 -2.40 -20.23 -3.06
CA ARG A 219 -3.57 -20.73 -3.81
C ARG A 219 -4.86 -20.83 -2.99
N LYS A 220 -4.75 -21.11 -1.69
CA LYS A 220 -5.90 -21.25 -0.78
C LYS A 220 -6.15 -20.01 0.08
N VAL A 221 -5.31 -18.99 -0.04
CA VAL A 221 -5.45 -17.74 0.71
C VAL A 221 -6.52 -16.89 0.01
N ASP A 222 -7.37 -16.25 0.80
CA ASP A 222 -8.38 -15.33 0.27
C ASP A 222 -7.70 -14.18 -0.48
N LYS A 223 -8.34 -13.68 -1.54
CA LYS A 223 -7.76 -12.62 -2.39
C LYS A 223 -7.43 -11.35 -1.60
N HIS A 224 -8.29 -10.97 -0.65
CA HIS A 224 -8.04 -9.78 0.17
C HIS A 224 -6.86 -10.00 1.11
N LEU A 225 -6.79 -11.17 1.74
CA LEU A 225 -5.66 -11.54 2.60
C LEU A 225 -4.34 -11.61 1.83
N ARG A 226 -4.36 -12.16 0.60
CA ARG A 226 -3.17 -12.24 -0.26
C ARG A 226 -2.62 -10.86 -0.63
N ALA A 227 -3.51 -9.87 -0.81
CA ALA A 227 -3.12 -8.50 -1.16
C ALA A 227 -2.44 -7.75 0.00
N ILE A 228 -2.79 -8.07 1.24
CA ILE A 228 -2.28 -7.38 2.45
C ILE A 228 -1.19 -8.18 3.17
N MET A 229 -0.78 -9.30 2.58
CA MET A 229 0.17 -10.24 3.16
C MET A 229 1.58 -9.63 3.12
N ASP A 230 2.25 -9.66 4.26
CA ASP A 230 3.64 -9.25 4.41
C ASP A 230 4.61 -10.41 4.15
N GLU A 231 5.91 -10.10 4.17
CA GLU A 231 6.97 -11.08 3.92
C GLU A 231 7.08 -12.13 5.04
N GLN A 232 6.84 -11.75 6.31
CA GLN A 232 6.92 -12.68 7.44
C GLN A 232 5.83 -13.75 7.39
N GLU A 233 4.61 -13.34 7.04
CA GLU A 233 3.47 -14.23 6.82
C GLU A 233 3.75 -15.17 5.65
N TYR A 234 4.36 -14.66 4.57
CA TYR A 234 4.77 -15.48 3.44
C TYR A 234 5.83 -16.52 3.81
N ASP A 235 6.92 -16.11 4.47
CA ASP A 235 8.00 -17.00 4.90
C ASP A 235 7.51 -18.07 5.89
N THR A 236 6.59 -17.70 6.78
CA THR A 236 5.96 -18.64 7.71
C THR A 236 5.15 -19.70 6.97
N MET A 237 4.56 -19.38 5.82
CA MET A 237 3.85 -20.35 4.99
C MET A 237 4.78 -21.17 4.09
N ARG A 238 5.89 -20.58 3.63
CA ARG A 238 6.92 -21.25 2.83
C ARG A 238 7.66 -22.34 3.61
N ASN A 239 7.89 -22.11 4.90
CA ASN A 239 8.63 -23.02 5.78
C ASN A 239 7.77 -24.12 6.45
N LYS A 240 6.48 -24.25 6.10
CA LYS A 240 5.55 -25.24 6.65
C LYS A 240 5.39 -26.46 5.73
#